data_AF-A0ABD4XFZ5-F1
#
_entry.id   AF-A0ABD4XFZ5-F1
#
_cell.length_a   1.000
_cell.length_b   1.000
_cell.length_c   1.000
_cell.angle_alpha   90.00
_cell.angle_beta   90.00
_cell.angle_gamma   90.00
#
_symmetry.space_group_name_H-M   'P 1'
#
loop_
_entity.id
_entity.type
_entity.pdbx_description
1 polymer ?
#
loop_
_entity_poly.entity_id
_entity_poly.type
_entity_poly.pdbx_seq_one_letter_code
_entity_poly.pdbx_strand_id
1 'polypeptide(L)'
;MQNSGTDIEKLVRLLGGWPPHFDDVEKAHGESLLRYLKRDGLVDEPVFGQVVRYAVHRAAFDRLSVLIVDEGFEAMEGNFLSGLSQQRAFHENRLAALEKELLGTPYVRAKNGQATQTSFMDLLGDPAPPTGGGKVTPFKPLTRKAGRG
;
A
#
# COMPACT_ATOMS: atom_id res chain seq x y z
N MET A 1 18.42 11.23 -21.86
CA MET A 1 18.11 11.81 -20.54
C MET A 1 18.59 10.82 -19.49
N GLN A 2 19.55 11.21 -18.66
CA GLN A 2 20.17 10.32 -17.68
C GLN A 2 19.16 10.03 -16.56
N ASN A 3 18.90 8.75 -16.31
CA ASN A 3 17.99 8.27 -15.26
C ASN A 3 18.68 8.39 -13.89
N SER A 4 18.86 9.61 -13.40
CA SER A 4 19.36 9.92 -12.07
C SER A 4 18.21 9.91 -11.07
N GLY A 5 18.07 8.79 -10.36
CA GLY A 5 17.13 8.58 -9.26
C GLY A 5 17.42 7.22 -8.62
N THR A 6 17.13 7.07 -7.33
CA THR A 6 17.28 5.77 -6.65
C THR A 6 16.44 4.71 -7.35
N ASP A 7 16.80 3.42 -7.24
CA ASP A 7 16.02 2.37 -7.90
C ASP A 7 14.54 2.34 -7.47
N ILE A 8 14.24 2.83 -6.27
CA ILE A 8 12.88 2.98 -5.76
C ILE A 8 12.14 4.11 -6.48
N GLU A 9 12.78 5.25 -6.73
CA GLU A 9 12.17 6.33 -7.53
C GLU A 9 11.83 5.87 -8.95
N LYS A 10 12.70 5.06 -9.57
CA LYS A 10 12.44 4.47 -10.88
C LYS A 10 11.22 3.54 -10.83
N LEU A 11 11.16 2.67 -9.82
CA LEU A 11 10.04 1.76 -9.60
C LEU A 11 8.72 2.51 -9.39
N VAL A 12 8.73 3.55 -8.54
CA VAL A 12 7.56 4.40 -8.30
C VAL A 12 7.10 5.10 -9.58
N ARG A 13 8.01 5.62 -10.40
CA ARG A 13 7.67 6.24 -11.69
C ARG A 13 7.01 5.25 -12.64
N LEU A 14 7.49 4.00 -12.69
CA LEU A 14 6.88 2.94 -13.51
C LEU A 14 5.47 2.57 -13.03
N LEU A 15 5.22 2.68 -11.72
CA LEU A 15 3.93 2.39 -11.09
C LEU A 15 2.96 3.58 -11.09
N GLY A 16 3.25 4.64 -11.86
CA GLY A 16 2.38 5.81 -12.00
C GLY A 16 2.66 6.98 -11.06
N GLY A 17 3.71 6.87 -10.22
CA GLY A 17 4.12 7.93 -9.31
C GLY A 17 3.38 7.93 -7.97
N TRP A 18 3.90 8.73 -7.02
CA TRP A 18 3.19 8.99 -5.76
C TRP A 18 1.95 9.86 -6.01
N PRO A 19 0.86 9.69 -5.23
CA PRO A 19 -0.30 10.57 -5.32
C PRO A 19 0.08 12.06 -5.10
N PRO A 20 -0.59 13.01 -5.79
CA PRO A 20 -0.25 14.43 -5.69
C PRO A 20 -0.37 15.04 -4.29
N HIS A 21 -1.19 14.43 -3.42
CA HIS A 21 -1.43 14.90 -2.06
C HIS A 21 -0.45 14.34 -1.02
N PHE A 22 0.50 13.48 -1.44
CA PHE A 22 1.50 12.92 -0.53
C PHE A 22 2.57 13.96 -0.20
N ASP A 23 2.80 14.17 1.09
CA ASP A 23 3.97 14.84 1.62
C ASP A 23 5.15 13.86 1.75
N ASP A 24 6.25 14.34 2.34
CA ASP A 24 7.46 13.55 2.51
C ASP A 24 7.31 12.44 3.56
N VAL A 25 6.38 12.58 4.51
CA VAL A 25 6.09 11.56 5.54
C VAL A 25 5.37 10.38 4.90
N GLU A 26 4.31 10.62 4.13
CA GLU A 26 3.62 9.53 3.42
C GLU A 26 4.58 8.82 2.44
N LYS A 27 5.37 9.58 1.68
CA LYS A 27 6.38 8.99 0.77
C LYS A 27 7.39 8.15 1.53
N ALA A 28 7.93 8.62 2.65
CA ALA A 28 8.91 7.86 3.44
C ALA A 28 8.35 6.53 3.95
N HIS A 29 7.11 6.51 4.45
CA HIS A 29 6.47 5.26 4.88
C HIS A 29 6.22 4.30 3.71
N GLY A 30 5.72 4.83 2.59
CA GLY A 30 5.49 4.06 1.38
C GLY A 30 6.79 3.48 0.81
N GLU A 31 7.86 4.28 0.73
CA GLU A 31 9.17 3.84 0.25
C GLU A 31 9.79 2.74 1.12
N SER A 32 9.67 2.85 2.45
CA SER A 32 10.16 1.83 3.37
C SER A 32 9.52 0.47 3.09
N LEU A 33 8.18 0.44 2.96
CA LEU A 33 7.46 -0.78 2.64
C LEU A 33 7.75 -1.29 1.22
N LEU A 34 7.86 -0.38 0.25
CA LEU A 34 8.15 -0.74 -1.13
C LEU A 34 9.55 -1.35 -1.28
N ARG A 35 10.55 -0.89 -0.50
CA ARG A 35 11.89 -1.52 -0.46
C ARG A 35 11.84 -2.96 0.00
N TYR A 36 11.03 -3.24 1.04
CA TYR A 36 10.80 -4.60 1.52
C TYR A 36 10.17 -5.47 0.42
N LEU A 37 9.08 -5.00 -0.19
CA LEU A 37 8.35 -5.76 -1.22
C LEU A 37 9.17 -5.97 -2.49
N LYS A 38 9.98 -4.97 -2.89
CA LYS A 38 10.91 -5.07 -4.02
C LYS A 38 11.94 -6.18 -3.79
N ARG A 39 12.54 -6.24 -2.59
CA ARG A 39 13.52 -7.29 -2.25
C ARG A 39 12.92 -8.69 -2.39
N ASP A 40 11.66 -8.83 -2.01
CA ASP A 40 10.97 -10.11 -2.04
C ASP A 40 10.33 -10.43 -3.41
N GLY A 41 10.46 -9.53 -4.41
CA GLY A 41 9.94 -9.73 -5.77
C GLY A 41 8.43 -9.57 -5.92
N LEU A 42 7.78 -8.93 -4.94
CA LEU A 42 6.34 -8.91 -4.76
C LEU A 42 5.75 -7.54 -5.08
N VAL A 43 6.12 -6.95 -6.21
CA VAL A 43 5.63 -5.63 -6.62
C VAL A 43 4.90 -5.72 -7.95
N ASP A 44 3.65 -5.26 -7.95
CA ASP A 44 2.85 -4.98 -9.13
C ASP A 44 1.98 -3.74 -8.84
N GLU A 45 1.18 -3.31 -9.83
CA GLU A 45 0.32 -2.13 -9.71
C GLU A 45 -0.76 -2.27 -8.60
N PRO A 46 -1.47 -3.40 -8.44
CA PRO A 46 -2.36 -3.63 -7.30
C PRO A 46 -1.67 -3.53 -5.93
N VAL A 47 -0.48 -4.13 -5.79
CA VAL A 47 0.32 -4.07 -4.56
C VAL A 47 0.78 -2.64 -4.29
N PHE A 48 1.19 -1.90 -5.31
CA PHE A 48 1.52 -0.48 -5.15
C PHE A 48 0.34 0.34 -4.65
N GLY A 49 -0.88 0.06 -5.13
CA GLY A 49 -2.10 0.67 -4.61
C GLY A 49 -2.36 0.34 -3.12
N GLN A 50 -2.00 -0.86 -2.66
CA GLN A 50 -2.03 -1.20 -1.23
C GLN A 50 -0.93 -0.48 -0.44
N VAL A 51 0.28 -0.32 -0.99
CA VAL A 51 1.37 0.46 -0.38
C VAL A 51 0.99 1.93 -0.21
N VAL A 52 0.33 2.53 -1.21
CA VAL A 52 -0.20 3.89 -1.11
C VAL A 52 -1.21 4.00 0.03
N ARG A 53 -2.16 3.07 0.15
CA ARG A 53 -3.10 3.06 1.27
C ARG A 53 -2.40 2.91 2.62
N TYR A 54 -1.39 2.03 2.68
CA TYR A 54 -0.58 1.84 3.88
C TYR A 54 0.09 3.14 4.32
N ALA A 55 0.75 3.84 3.40
CA ALA A 55 1.43 5.10 3.67
C ALA A 55 0.50 6.15 4.29
N VAL A 56 -0.70 6.32 3.74
CA VAL A 56 -1.72 7.25 4.27
C VAL A 56 -2.11 6.89 5.70
N HIS A 57 -2.44 5.61 5.95
CA HIS A 57 -2.87 5.19 7.28
C HIS A 57 -1.72 5.25 8.29
N ARG A 58 -0.47 5.02 7.86
CA ARG A 58 0.70 5.07 8.72
C ARG A 58 1.04 6.49 9.14
N ALA A 59 1.06 7.43 8.19
CA ALA A 59 1.29 8.85 8.50
C ALA A 59 0.20 9.40 9.44
N ALA A 60 -1.08 9.06 9.19
CA ALA A 60 -2.18 9.46 10.06
C ALA A 60 -2.06 8.86 11.48
N PHE A 61 -1.67 7.59 11.60
CA PHE A 61 -1.41 6.96 12.90
C PHE A 61 -0.28 7.68 13.66
N ASP A 62 0.83 7.99 13.00
CA ASP A 62 1.97 8.65 13.63
C ASP A 62 1.62 10.08 14.06
N ARG A 63 0.92 10.86 13.23
CA ARG A 63 0.40 12.20 13.58
C ARG A 63 -0.54 12.14 14.80
N LEU A 64 -1.50 11.21 14.81
CA LEU A 64 -2.42 11.05 15.94
C LEU A 64 -1.70 10.59 17.21
N SER A 65 -0.68 9.75 17.09
CA SER A 65 0.11 9.30 18.24
C SER A 65 0.84 10.45 18.92
N VAL A 66 1.40 11.39 18.15
CA VAL A 66 2.03 12.61 18.68
C VAL A 66 0.98 13.48 19.38
N LEU A 67 -0.15 13.75 18.73
CA LEU A 67 -1.21 14.58 19.31
C LEU A 67 -1.76 14.02 20.62
N ILE A 68 -1.95 12.70 20.74
CA ILE A 68 -2.43 12.06 21.97
C ILE A 68 -1.43 12.23 23.11
N VAL A 69 -0.13 12.14 22.82
CA VAL A 69 0.93 12.36 23.83
C VAL A 69 0.90 13.82 24.29
N ASP A 70 0.77 14.76 23.36
CA ASP A 70 0.72 16.20 23.68
C ASP A 70 -0.55 16.59 24.46
N GLU A 71 -1.68 15.91 24.23
CA GLU A 71 -2.96 16.19 24.91
C GLU A 71 -2.96 15.78 26.40
N GLY A 72 -2.01 14.94 26.83
CA GLY A 72 -1.84 14.60 28.25
C GLY A 72 -3.09 13.98 28.90
N PHE A 73 -3.83 13.15 28.15
CA PHE A 73 -5.15 12.65 28.56
C PHE A 73 -5.10 11.86 29.88
N GLU A 74 -5.81 12.34 30.91
CA GLU A 74 -6.09 11.59 32.13
C GLU A 74 -7.42 10.83 31.99
N ALA A 75 -7.36 9.50 32.02
CA ALA A 75 -8.54 8.66 31.95
C ALA A 75 -9.38 8.79 33.24
N MET A 76 -10.64 9.19 33.11
CA MET A 76 -11.63 9.18 34.21
C MET A 76 -12.57 7.98 34.11
N GLU A 77 -13.10 7.55 35.25
CA GLU A 77 -14.03 6.43 35.36
C GLU A 77 -15.29 6.68 34.49
N GLY A 78 -15.53 5.78 33.53
CA GLY A 78 -16.64 5.88 32.56
C GLY A 78 -16.24 6.38 31.16
N ASN A 79 -15.01 6.85 30.95
CA ASN A 79 -14.53 7.30 29.63
C ASN A 79 -13.32 6.46 29.18
N PHE A 80 -13.56 5.44 28.36
CA PHE A 80 -12.57 4.40 28.10
C PHE A 80 -11.53 4.75 27.03
N LEU A 81 -11.80 5.72 26.13
CA LEU A 81 -10.85 6.21 25.11
C LEU A 81 -11.22 7.62 24.63
N SER A 82 -10.23 8.53 24.55
CA SER A 82 -10.40 9.84 23.90
C SER A 82 -10.76 9.68 22.41
N GLY A 83 -11.41 10.68 21.82
CA GLY A 83 -11.78 10.65 20.39
C GLY A 83 -10.57 10.45 19.47
N LEU A 84 -9.42 11.04 19.80
CA LEU A 84 -8.16 10.83 19.08
C LEU A 84 -7.65 9.39 19.21
N SER A 85 -7.80 8.78 20.39
CA SER A 85 -7.42 7.38 20.62
C SER A 85 -8.28 6.41 19.82
N GLN A 86 -9.58 6.70 19.66
CA GLN A 86 -10.48 5.92 18.80
C GLN A 86 -10.09 6.05 17.32
N GLN A 87 -9.76 7.25 16.85
CA GLN A 87 -9.28 7.46 15.48
C GLN A 87 -7.96 6.73 15.24
N ARG A 88 -7.00 6.80 16.19
CA ARG A 88 -5.74 6.07 16.10
C ARG A 88 -5.97 4.56 16.01
N ALA A 89 -6.87 4.01 16.83
CA ALA A 89 -7.23 2.59 16.79
C ALA A 89 -7.86 2.17 15.44
N PHE A 90 -8.63 3.05 14.79
CA PHE A 90 -9.13 2.80 13.43
C PHE A 90 -7.98 2.66 12.43
N HIS A 91 -6.99 3.56 12.47
CA HIS A 91 -5.81 3.47 11.61
C HIS A 91 -4.97 2.23 11.90
N GLU A 92 -4.80 1.87 13.17
CA GLU A 92 -4.10 0.66 13.60
C GLU A 92 -4.74 -0.62 13.01
N ASN A 93 -6.06 -0.76 13.13
CA ASN A 93 -6.78 -1.90 12.57
C ASN A 93 -6.65 -1.96 11.04
N ARG A 94 -6.64 -0.80 10.38
CA ARG A 94 -6.48 -0.74 8.93
C ARG A 94 -5.05 -1.09 8.49
N LEU A 95 -4.05 -0.67 9.26
CA LEU A 95 -2.65 -1.05 9.07
C LEU A 95 -2.48 -2.57 9.24
N ALA A 96 -3.00 -3.17 10.31
CA ALA A 96 -2.90 -4.60 10.54
C ALA A 96 -3.49 -5.44 9.39
N ALA A 97 -4.62 -5.00 8.83
CA ALA A 97 -5.21 -5.65 7.65
C ALA A 97 -4.31 -5.53 6.42
N LEU A 98 -3.77 -4.33 6.14
CA LEU A 98 -2.87 -4.10 5.01
C LEU A 98 -1.54 -4.86 5.17
N GLU A 99 -0.97 -4.90 6.36
CA GLU A 99 0.26 -5.64 6.66
C GLU A 99 0.05 -7.14 6.51
N LYS A 100 -1.11 -7.68 6.89
CA LYS A 100 -1.43 -9.09 6.64
C LYS A 100 -1.48 -9.43 5.15
N GLU A 101 -2.01 -8.52 4.33
CA GLU A 101 -2.07 -8.67 2.87
C GLU A 101 -0.68 -8.50 2.22
N LEU A 102 0.06 -7.46 2.62
CA LEU A 102 1.33 -7.06 2.01
C LEU A 102 2.53 -7.87 2.51
N LEU A 103 2.52 -8.31 3.77
CA LEU A 103 3.61 -9.03 4.44
C LEU A 103 3.22 -10.47 4.77
N GLY A 104 2.08 -10.96 4.28
CA GLY A 104 1.68 -12.36 4.43
C GLY A 104 2.83 -13.30 4.08
N THR A 105 3.07 -14.32 4.90
CA THR A 105 4.20 -15.22 4.71
C THR A 105 4.11 -15.92 3.35
N PRO A 106 5.24 -16.35 2.75
CA PRO A 106 5.23 -17.09 1.49
C PRO A 106 4.24 -18.27 1.49
N TYR A 107 4.06 -18.92 2.65
CA TYR A 107 3.07 -19.98 2.86
C TYR A 107 1.60 -19.50 2.70
N VAL A 108 1.23 -18.35 3.26
CA VAL A 108 -0.11 -17.77 3.12
C VAL A 108 -0.38 -17.39 1.66
N ARG A 109 0.63 -16.92 0.94
CA ARG A 109 0.52 -16.58 -0.49
C ARG A 109 0.39 -17.81 -1.37
N ALA A 110 1.22 -18.83 -1.15
CA ALA A 110 1.14 -20.11 -1.84
C ALA A 110 -0.21 -20.79 -1.62
N LYS A 111 -0.75 -20.73 -0.39
CA LYS A 111 -2.10 -21.23 -0.07
C LYS A 111 -3.22 -20.47 -0.80
N ASN A 112 -3.01 -19.21 -1.12
CA ASN A 112 -3.96 -18.36 -1.86
C ASN A 112 -3.73 -18.38 -3.39
N GLY A 113 -2.80 -19.20 -3.90
CA GLY A 113 -2.51 -19.30 -5.33
C GLY A 113 -1.80 -18.08 -5.93
N GLN A 114 -1.22 -17.21 -5.10
CA GLN A 114 -0.41 -16.07 -5.57
C GLN A 114 1.02 -16.55 -5.82
N ALA A 115 1.46 -16.54 -7.08
CA ALA A 115 2.83 -16.87 -7.46
C ALA A 115 3.82 -15.87 -6.82
N THR A 116 4.98 -16.38 -6.41
CA THR A 116 6.00 -15.63 -5.65
C THR A 116 6.67 -14.51 -6.46
N GLN A 117 6.49 -14.51 -7.77
CA GLN A 117 7.06 -13.54 -8.70
C GLN A 117 5.94 -13.00 -9.60
N THR A 118 5.72 -11.69 -9.57
CA THR A 118 4.85 -11.00 -10.53
C THR A 118 5.62 -10.80 -11.83
N SER A 119 5.01 -11.07 -12.98
CA SER A 119 5.62 -10.86 -14.31
C SER A 119 6.05 -9.41 -14.57
N PHE A 120 5.64 -8.49 -13.71
CA PHE A 120 6.04 -7.09 -13.70
C PHE A 120 7.51 -6.88 -13.30
N MET A 121 8.07 -7.71 -12.41
CA MET A 121 9.47 -7.55 -11.98
C MET A 121 10.48 -7.89 -13.08
N ASP A 122 10.09 -8.73 -14.04
CA ASP A 122 10.91 -9.07 -15.20
C ASP A 122 11.10 -7.85 -16.12
N LEU A 123 10.15 -6.90 -16.12
CA LEU A 123 10.24 -5.65 -16.89
C LEU A 123 11.18 -4.61 -16.28
N LEU A 124 11.67 -4.82 -15.05
CA LEU A 124 12.59 -3.89 -14.40
C LEU A 124 14.02 -4.02 -14.94
N GLY A 125 14.35 -5.17 -15.52
CA GLY A 125 15.67 -5.47 -16.09
C GLY A 125 15.78 -5.15 -17.58
N ASP A 126 14.66 -5.09 -18.30
CA ASP A 126 14.63 -4.79 -19.72
C ASP A 126 14.39 -3.30 -20.00
N PRO A 127 15.01 -2.72 -21.04
CA PRO A 127 14.66 -1.38 -21.50
C PRO A 127 13.17 -1.34 -21.88
N ALA A 128 12.46 -0.28 -21.46
CA ALA A 128 11.02 -0.14 -21.67
C ALA A 128 10.61 -0.54 -23.09
N PRO A 129 9.68 -1.49 -23.27
CA PRO A 129 9.28 -1.92 -24.60
C PRO A 129 8.63 -0.75 -25.35
N PRO A 130 8.84 -0.64 -26.67
CA PRO A 130 8.21 0.40 -27.47
C PRO A 130 6.69 0.30 -27.33
N THR A 131 6.04 1.46 -27.19
CA THR A 131 4.58 1.62 -27.05
C THR A 131 3.84 0.84 -28.14
N GLY A 132 3.44 -0.39 -27.82
CA GLY A 132 2.77 -1.32 -28.70
C GLY A 132 1.53 -1.87 -28.01
N GLY A 133 0.37 -1.54 -28.58
CA GLY A 133 -0.96 -1.76 -27.99
C GLY A 133 -1.23 -3.21 -27.59
N GLY A 134 -1.09 -3.51 -26.30
CA GLY A 134 -1.70 -4.68 -25.69
C GLY A 134 -3.21 -4.51 -25.66
N LYS A 135 -3.96 -5.51 -26.15
CA LYS A 135 -5.43 -5.57 -26.04
C LYS A 135 -5.81 -5.61 -24.55
N VAL A 136 -6.09 -4.45 -23.97
CA VAL A 136 -6.69 -4.33 -22.65
C VAL A 136 -8.09 -4.91 -22.72
N THR A 137 -8.32 -6.05 -22.08
CA THR A 137 -9.67 -6.58 -21.91
C THR A 137 -10.41 -5.67 -20.94
N PRO A 138 -11.54 -5.06 -21.36
CA PRO A 138 -12.27 -4.12 -20.52
C PRO A 138 -12.81 -4.83 -19.26
N PHE A 139 -12.71 -4.12 -18.13
CA PHE A 139 -13.24 -4.60 -16.85
C PHE A 139 -14.74 -4.87 -16.97
N LYS A 140 -15.15 -6.09 -16.60
CA LYS A 140 -16.55 -6.49 -16.54
C LYS A 140 -16.97 -6.51 -15.06
N PRO A 141 -17.74 -5.52 -14.58
CA PRO A 141 -18.19 -5.51 -13.19
C PRO A 141 -19.00 -6.77 -12.88
N LEU A 142 -18.79 -7.34 -11.69
CA LEU A 142 -19.56 -8.47 -11.18
C LEU A 142 -21.02 -8.04 -10.98
N THR A 143 -21.84 -8.18 -12.01
CA THR A 143 -23.29 -8.06 -11.88
C THR A 143 -23.77 -9.20 -11.00
N ARG A 144 -24.30 -8.87 -9.81
CA ARG A 144 -25.04 -9.82 -8.96
C ARG A 144 -26.05 -10.52 -9.85
N LYS A 145 -25.95 -11.85 -9.96
CA LYS A 145 -26.95 -12.70 -10.61
C LYS A 145 -28.26 -12.48 -9.86
N ALA A 146 -29.15 -11.63 -10.39
CA ALA A 146 -30.50 -11.50 -9.89
C ALA A 146 -31.13 -12.89 -9.94
N GLY A 147 -31.61 -13.35 -8.78
CA GLY A 147 -32.25 -14.63 -8.63
C GLY A 147 -33.43 -14.76 -9.60
N ARG A 148 -33.62 -15.97 -10.11
CA ARG A 148 -34.81 -16.38 -10.87
C ARG A 148 -36.07 -16.10 -10.04
N GLY A 149 -36.94 -15.26 -10.57
CA GLY A 149 -38.39 -15.37 -10.37
C GLY A 149 -38.95 -16.24 -11.48
#